data_AF-A0A2U3QL53-F1
#
_entry.id   AF-A0A2U3QL53-F1
#
_cell.length_a   1.000
_cell.length_b   1.000
_cell.length_c   1.000
_cell.angle_alpha   90.00
_cell.angle_beta   90.00
_cell.angle_gamma   90.00
#
_symmetry.space_group_name_H-M   'P 1'
#
loop_
_entity.id
_entity.type
_entity.pdbx_description
1 polymer ?
#
loop_
_entity_poly.entity_id
_entity_poly.type
_entity_poly.pdbx_seq_one_letter_code
_entity_poly.pdbx_strand_id
1 'polypeptide(L)'
;MMKGVIAMCLKDLVVNKFGADKWAECLKNIGEAQDTPILATSDMHDEVVMKMFQTACKTLGISLQQIADSFGEYWVCNFSQKIYGTFYRKYGNAKEFLLAMDRVHVDMTTSLKDSTPPRFDYKWKDKRTR
;
A
#
# COMPACT_ATOMS: atom_id res chain seq x y z
N MET A 1 -10.00 3.45 -9.13
CA MET A 1 -9.28 2.19 -9.40
C MET A 1 -7.98 2.25 -8.64
N MET A 2 -7.59 1.15 -7.99
CA MET A 2 -6.32 0.99 -7.32
C MET A 2 -5.50 -0.08 -8.02
N LYS A 3 -4.18 0.06 -7.98
CA LYS A 3 -3.29 -0.97 -8.51
C LYS A 3 -3.22 -2.16 -7.56
N GLY A 4 -3.18 -3.37 -8.12
CA GLY A 4 -3.19 -4.63 -7.37
C GLY A 4 -2.05 -4.77 -6.37
N VAL A 5 -0.96 -4.03 -6.55
CA VAL A 5 0.14 -3.95 -5.56
C VAL A 5 -0.34 -3.54 -4.16
N ILE A 6 -1.40 -2.73 -4.04
CA ILE A 6 -1.99 -2.36 -2.75
C ILE A 6 -2.59 -3.59 -2.05
N ALA A 7 -3.37 -4.39 -2.79
CA ALA A 7 -3.96 -5.61 -2.28
C ALA A 7 -2.91 -6.70 -1.99
N MET A 8 -1.83 -6.76 -2.79
CA MET A 8 -0.68 -7.64 -2.52
C MET A 8 0.01 -7.28 -1.21
N CYS A 9 0.22 -5.99 -0.94
CA CYS A 9 0.82 -5.54 0.32
C CYS A 9 -0.07 -5.89 1.51
N LEU A 10 -1.39 -5.71 1.39
CA LEU A 10 -2.33 -6.11 2.46
C LEU A 10 -2.25 -7.62 2.73
N LYS A 11 -2.25 -8.45 1.67
CA LYS A 11 -2.06 -9.90 1.81
C LYS A 11 -0.76 -10.23 2.52
N ASP A 12 0.35 -9.66 2.05
CA ASP A 12 1.68 -9.92 2.60
C ASP A 12 1.75 -9.49 4.08
N LEU A 13 1.20 -8.33 4.43
CA LEU A 13 1.07 -7.87 5.81
C LEU A 13 0.30 -8.88 6.67
N VAL A 14 -0.89 -9.30 6.25
CA VAL A 14 -1.73 -10.21 7.04
C VAL A 14 -1.03 -11.55 7.22
N VAL A 15 -0.46 -12.10 6.16
CA VAL A 15 0.26 -13.39 6.22
C VAL A 15 1.47 -13.30 7.14
N ASN A 16 2.29 -12.25 7.04
CA ASN A 16 3.52 -12.14 7.82
C ASN A 16 3.28 -11.75 9.29
N LYS A 17 2.25 -10.95 9.61
CA LYS A 17 1.96 -10.55 11.01
C LYS A 17 0.97 -11.47 11.72
N PHE A 18 0.02 -12.07 11.02
CA PHE A 18 -1.13 -12.77 11.62
C PHE A 18 -1.29 -14.22 11.15
N GLY A 19 -0.54 -14.65 10.14
CA GLY A 19 -0.58 -16.02 9.61
C GLY A 19 -1.44 -16.19 8.35
N ALA A 20 -1.10 -17.23 7.58
CA ALA A 20 -1.78 -17.55 6.33
C ALA A 20 -3.22 -18.04 6.53
N ASP A 21 -3.49 -18.67 7.68
CA ASP A 21 -4.81 -19.06 8.17
C ASP A 21 -5.72 -17.84 8.36
N LYS A 22 -5.20 -16.75 8.95
CA LYS A 22 -5.96 -15.49 9.08
C LYS A 22 -6.23 -14.84 7.73
N TRP A 23 -5.29 -14.90 6.81
CA TRP A 23 -5.54 -14.45 5.43
C TRP A 23 -6.61 -15.28 4.72
N ALA A 24 -6.59 -16.60 4.86
CA ALA A 24 -7.60 -17.48 4.29
C ALA A 24 -9.00 -17.20 4.87
N GLU A 25 -9.10 -16.90 6.17
CA GLU A 25 -10.33 -16.46 6.82
C GLU A 25 -10.83 -15.12 6.24
N CYS A 26 -9.92 -14.17 5.95
CA CYS A 26 -10.28 -12.93 5.26
C CYS A 26 -10.87 -13.20 3.86
N LEU A 27 -10.26 -14.10 3.08
CA LEU A 27 -10.73 -14.40 1.72
C LEU A 27 -12.13 -15.06 1.70
N LYS A 28 -12.47 -15.87 2.70
CA LYS A 28 -13.83 -16.44 2.85
C LYS A 28 -14.92 -15.37 2.89
N ASN A 29 -14.61 -14.23 3.47
CA ASN A 29 -15.54 -13.12 3.69
C ASN A 29 -15.56 -12.10 2.53
N ILE A 30 -14.63 -12.19 1.56
CA ILE A 30 -14.53 -11.24 0.42
C ILE A 30 -15.40 -11.67 -0.78
N GLY A 31 -15.76 -12.96 -0.90
CA GLY A 31 -16.46 -13.51 -2.07
C GLY A 31 -15.48 -13.90 -3.19
N GLU A 32 -15.95 -13.99 -4.44
CA GLU A 32 -15.34 -14.56 -5.67
C GLU A 32 -13.86 -14.23 -6.01
N ALA A 33 -13.15 -13.45 -5.20
CA ALA A 33 -11.71 -13.16 -5.34
C ALA A 33 -10.78 -14.28 -4.82
N GLN A 34 -11.28 -15.47 -4.48
CA GLN A 34 -10.50 -16.50 -3.80
C GLN A 34 -9.34 -17.07 -4.63
N ASP A 35 -9.48 -17.17 -5.95
CA ASP A 35 -8.54 -17.93 -6.79
C ASP A 35 -7.87 -17.13 -7.91
N THR A 36 -8.11 -15.82 -8.02
CA THR A 36 -7.43 -15.01 -9.04
C THR A 36 -6.12 -14.44 -8.50
N PRO A 37 -4.96 -14.73 -9.13
CA PRO A 37 -3.70 -14.11 -8.76
C PRO A 37 -3.78 -12.58 -8.89
N ILE A 38 -3.46 -11.87 -7.81
CA ILE A 38 -3.36 -10.41 -7.83
C ILE A 38 -2.03 -10.04 -8.49
N LEU A 39 -2.08 -9.33 -9.61
CA LEU A 39 -0.90 -8.78 -10.28
C LEU A 39 -0.62 -7.37 -9.77
N ALA A 40 0.66 -7.02 -9.58
CA ALA A 40 1.03 -5.71 -9.03
C ALA A 40 0.50 -4.54 -9.89
N THR A 41 0.50 -4.71 -11.21
CA THR A 41 0.13 -3.69 -12.20
C THR A 41 -1.32 -3.76 -12.65
N SER A 42 -2.10 -4.78 -12.24
CA SER A 42 -3.51 -4.89 -12.62
C SER A 42 -4.36 -3.82 -11.94
N ASP A 43 -5.40 -3.37 -12.62
CA ASP A 43 -6.40 -2.48 -12.08
C ASP A 43 -7.44 -3.25 -11.27
N MET A 44 -7.70 -2.77 -10.06
CA MET A 44 -8.74 -3.28 -9.17
C MET A 44 -9.71 -2.15 -8.82
N HIS A 45 -11.01 -2.47 -8.75
CA HIS A 45 -12.00 -1.52 -8.26
C HIS A 45 -11.71 -1.14 -6.81
N ASP A 46 -11.81 0.14 -6.48
CA ASP A 46 -11.53 0.66 -5.14
C ASP A 46 -12.41 -0.03 -4.10
N GLU A 47 -13.67 -0.29 -4.45
CA GLU A 47 -14.63 -1.04 -3.63
C GLU A 47 -14.12 -2.44 -3.26
N VAL A 48 -13.46 -3.14 -4.20
CA VAL A 48 -12.88 -4.46 -3.94
C VAL A 48 -11.73 -4.35 -2.96
N VAL A 49 -10.79 -3.42 -3.19
CA VAL A 49 -9.65 -3.22 -2.28
C VAL A 49 -10.13 -2.80 -0.89
N MET A 50 -11.08 -1.86 -0.81
CA MET A 50 -11.66 -1.42 0.45
C MET A 50 -12.41 -2.54 1.17
N LYS A 51 -13.11 -3.42 0.45
CA LYS A 51 -13.74 -4.62 1.01
C LYS A 51 -12.68 -5.56 1.60
N MET A 52 -11.51 -5.70 0.98
CA MET A 52 -10.41 -6.50 1.54
C MET A 52 -9.92 -5.93 2.87
N PHE A 53 -9.74 -4.61 2.96
CA PHE A 53 -9.38 -3.94 4.23
C PHE A 53 -10.45 -4.12 5.30
N GLN A 54 -11.72 -3.90 4.97
CA GLN A 54 -12.84 -4.06 5.91
C GLN A 54 -12.97 -5.49 6.42
N THR A 55 -12.78 -6.47 5.54
CA THR A 55 -12.82 -7.86 5.93
C THR A 55 -11.63 -8.24 6.81
N ALA A 56 -10.42 -7.75 6.51
CA ALA A 56 -9.27 -7.93 7.39
C ALA A 56 -9.51 -7.31 8.77
N CYS A 57 -10.12 -6.12 8.84
CA CYS A 57 -10.53 -5.52 10.11
C CYS A 57 -11.45 -6.43 10.92
N LYS A 58 -12.50 -6.98 10.29
CA LYS A 58 -13.46 -7.89 10.94
C LYS A 58 -12.79 -9.18 11.43
N THR A 59 -11.98 -9.82 10.59
CA THR A 59 -11.30 -11.08 10.91
C THR A 59 -10.26 -10.91 12.03
N LEU A 60 -9.56 -9.78 12.06
CA LEU A 60 -8.50 -9.50 13.03
C LEU A 60 -9.02 -8.79 14.29
N GLY A 61 -10.27 -8.34 14.30
CA GLY A 61 -10.84 -7.58 15.42
C GLY A 61 -10.19 -6.21 15.64
N ILE A 62 -9.74 -5.55 14.57
CA ILE A 62 -9.07 -4.23 14.62
C ILE A 62 -9.84 -3.17 13.83
N SER A 63 -9.62 -1.91 14.17
CA SER A 63 -10.21 -0.78 13.45
C SER A 63 -9.54 -0.53 12.09
N LEU A 64 -10.24 0.18 11.21
CA LEU A 64 -9.69 0.62 9.92
C LEU A 64 -8.45 1.50 10.08
N GLN A 65 -8.41 2.33 11.12
CA GLN A 65 -7.23 3.15 11.43
C GLN A 65 -6.02 2.28 11.78
N GLN A 66 -6.19 1.30 12.68
CA GLN A 66 -5.09 0.42 13.10
C GLN A 66 -4.51 -0.38 11.94
N ILE A 67 -5.36 -0.89 11.03
CA ILE A 67 -4.86 -1.61 9.85
C ILE A 67 -4.22 -0.67 8.83
N ALA A 68 -4.73 0.56 8.67
CA ALA A 68 -4.14 1.56 7.78
C ALA A 68 -2.75 1.99 8.26
N ASP A 69 -2.58 2.21 9.56
CA ASP A 69 -1.27 2.53 10.16
C ASP A 69 -0.30 1.35 9.99
N SER A 70 -0.75 0.13 10.30
CA SER A 70 0.05 -1.08 10.10
C SER A 70 0.42 -1.31 8.64
N PHE A 71 -0.49 -0.98 7.72
CA PHE A 71 -0.27 -1.05 6.28
C PHE A 71 0.77 -0.02 5.82
N GLY A 72 0.65 1.24 6.23
CA GLY A 72 1.59 2.29 5.83
C GLY A 72 3.02 2.01 6.33
N GLU A 73 3.15 1.57 7.57
CA GLU A 73 4.44 1.15 8.13
C GLU A 73 5.02 -0.04 7.36
N TYR A 74 4.23 -1.11 7.19
CA TYR A 74 4.70 -2.31 6.48
C TYR A 74 5.01 -2.05 5.01
N TRP A 75 4.23 -1.19 4.36
CA TRP A 75 4.46 -0.73 3.00
C TRP A 75 5.87 -0.16 2.89
N VAL A 76 6.19 0.85 3.71
CA VAL A 76 7.46 1.58 3.61
C VAL A 76 8.64 0.74 4.12
N CYS A 77 8.48 0.01 5.22
CA CYS A 77 9.60 -0.64 5.90
C CYS A 77 9.93 -2.04 5.34
N ASN A 78 8.96 -2.72 4.73
CA ASN A 78 9.12 -4.13 4.34
C ASN A 78 8.74 -4.38 2.89
N PHE A 79 7.52 -4.05 2.49
CA PHE A 79 6.96 -4.50 1.22
C PHE A 79 7.57 -3.74 0.03
N SER A 80 7.52 -2.41 0.05
CA SER A 80 8.02 -1.57 -1.03
C SER A 80 9.55 -1.62 -1.14
N GLN A 81 10.27 -1.93 -0.06
CA GLN A 81 11.73 -2.08 -0.11
C GLN A 81 12.16 -3.20 -1.06
N LYS A 82 11.39 -4.30 -1.09
CA LYS A 82 11.64 -5.46 -1.96
C LYS A 82 11.37 -5.15 -3.43
N ILE A 83 10.34 -4.36 -3.71
CA ILE A 83 9.83 -4.14 -5.08
C ILE A 83 10.37 -2.85 -5.69
N TYR A 84 10.48 -1.79 -4.89
CA TYR A 84 10.75 -0.41 -5.30
C TYR A 84 12.02 0.16 -4.65
N GLY A 85 12.89 -0.66 -4.08
CA GLY A 85 14.08 -0.20 -3.34
C GLY A 85 15.00 0.75 -4.11
N THR A 86 15.00 0.71 -5.45
CA THR A 86 15.72 1.67 -6.30
C THR A 86 15.23 3.10 -6.14
N PHE A 87 13.93 3.33 -5.91
CA PHE A 87 13.37 4.65 -5.65
C PHE A 87 13.79 5.19 -4.28
N TYR A 88 13.92 4.31 -3.28
CA TYR A 88 14.36 4.69 -1.94
C TYR A 88 15.85 5.07 -1.91
N ARG A 89 16.70 4.28 -2.57
CA ARG A 89 18.17 4.48 -2.56
C ARG A 89 18.65 5.75 -3.26
N LYS A 90 17.77 6.47 -3.98
CA LYS A 90 18.09 7.75 -4.63
C LYS A 90 18.28 8.90 -3.63
N TYR A 91 17.87 8.74 -2.39
CA TYR A 91 17.81 9.82 -1.39
C TYR A 91 18.61 9.44 -0.15
N GLY A 92 19.29 10.41 0.47
CA GLY A 92 20.20 10.16 1.59
C GLY A 92 19.49 10.09 2.94
N ASN A 93 18.26 10.60 3.05
CA ASN A 93 17.49 10.60 4.29
C ASN A 93 15.97 10.66 4.04
N ALA A 94 15.20 10.43 5.12
CA ALA A 94 13.74 10.40 5.06
C ALA A 94 13.14 11.73 4.59
N LYS A 95 13.73 12.87 4.97
CA LYS A 95 13.24 14.19 4.57
C LYS A 95 13.37 14.40 3.06
N GLU A 96 14.52 14.08 2.48
CA GLU A 96 14.74 14.15 1.03
C GLU A 96 13.77 13.25 0.27
N PHE A 97 13.56 12.02 0.75
CA PHE A 97 12.61 11.11 0.15
C PHE A 97 11.17 11.64 0.23
N LEU A 98 10.77 12.17 1.39
CA LEU A 98 9.46 12.77 1.57
C LEU A 98 9.24 13.96 0.64
N LEU A 99 10.22 14.84 0.46
CA LEU A 99 10.14 15.98 -0.46
C LEU A 99 10.11 15.57 -1.94
N ALA A 100 10.60 14.38 -2.25
CA ALA A 100 10.56 13.83 -3.60
C ALA A 100 9.36 12.92 -3.87
N MET A 101 8.45 12.74 -2.91
CA MET A 101 7.38 11.74 -2.99
C MET A 101 6.47 11.94 -4.20
N ASP A 102 6.16 13.19 -4.55
CA ASP A 102 5.40 13.52 -5.76
C ASP A 102 6.11 13.02 -7.03
N ARG A 103 7.41 13.28 -7.14
CA ARG A 103 8.25 12.82 -8.25
C ARG A 103 8.37 11.30 -8.30
N VAL A 104 8.54 10.65 -7.15
CA VAL A 104 8.59 9.19 -7.05
C VAL A 104 7.32 8.56 -7.63
N HIS A 105 6.15 9.11 -7.28
CA HIS A 105 4.89 8.64 -7.82
C HIS A 105 4.79 8.86 -9.33
N VAL A 106 5.15 10.05 -9.84
CA VAL A 106 5.20 10.33 -11.30
C VAL A 106 6.07 9.32 -12.04
N ASP A 107 7.32 9.15 -11.59
CA ASP A 107 8.30 8.30 -12.26
C ASP A 107 7.84 6.82 -12.24
N MET A 108 7.30 6.35 -11.11
CA MET A 108 6.79 4.98 -10.96
C MET A 108 5.59 4.69 -11.85
N THR A 109 4.71 5.68 -12.07
CA THR A 109 3.48 5.49 -12.82
C THR A 109 3.56 5.88 -14.29
N THR A 110 4.70 6.39 -14.77
CA THR A 110 4.85 6.92 -16.13
C THR A 110 4.43 5.92 -17.23
N SER A 111 4.71 4.63 -17.05
CA SER A 111 4.30 3.56 -17.98
C SER A 111 3.02 2.82 -17.57
N LEU A 112 2.41 3.18 -16.43
CA LEU A 112 1.21 2.53 -15.91
C LEU A 112 -0.02 3.29 -16.36
N LYS A 113 -0.70 2.74 -17.38
CA LYS A 113 -1.99 3.27 -17.86
C LYS A 113 -3.01 3.34 -16.72
N ASP A 114 -3.86 4.36 -16.75
CA ASP A 114 -5.00 4.54 -15.85
C ASP A 114 -4.63 4.55 -14.35
N SER A 115 -3.39 4.92 -14.04
CA SER A 115 -2.92 5.11 -12.67
C SER A 115 -3.29 6.50 -12.16
N THR A 116 -3.81 6.56 -10.93
CA THR A 116 -4.20 7.80 -10.25
C THR A 116 -3.40 7.96 -8.96
N PRO A 117 -2.08 8.21 -9.04
CA PRO A 117 -1.26 8.35 -7.84
C PRO A 117 -1.63 9.63 -7.06
N PRO A 118 -1.40 9.65 -5.73
CA PRO A 118 -1.49 10.88 -4.96
C PRO A 118 -0.49 11.93 -5.47
N ARG A 119 -0.86 13.20 -5.30
CA ARG A 119 0.02 14.36 -5.56
C ARG A 119 0.38 15.02 -4.24
N PHE A 120 1.62 15.44 -4.11
CA PHE A 120 2.13 16.06 -2.90
C PHE A 120 2.68 17.45 -3.19
N ASP A 121 2.31 18.40 -2.34
CA ASP A 121 2.89 19.74 -2.29
C ASP A 121 3.35 20.03 -0.86
N TYR A 122 4.35 20.89 -0.71
CA TYR A 122 5.06 21.10 0.53
C TYR A 122 5.11 22.58 0.88
N LYS A 123 4.67 22.90 2.10
CA LYS A 123 4.78 24.23 2.67
C LYS A 123 5.54 24.17 3.98
N TRP A 124 6.67 24.86 4.03
CA TRP A 124 7.38 25.09 5.29
C TRP A 124 6.58 26.07 6.15
N LYS A 125 6.34 25.70 7.41
CA LYS A 125 5.65 26.59 8.37
C LYS A 125 6.62 27.64 8.92
N ASP A 126 7.84 27.23 9.21
CA ASP A 126 8.93 28.08 9.73
C ASP A 126 10.32 27.43 9.48
N LYS A 127 11.39 28.10 9.98
CA LYS A 127 12.78 27.64 9.86
C LYS A 127 13.09 26.33 10.60
N ARG A 128 12.31 25.93 11.61
CA ARG A 128 12.46 24.68 12.36
C ARG A 128 11.80 23.51 11.64
N THR A 129 10.79 23.80 10.82
CA THR A 129 10.17 22.80 9.94
C THR A 129 10.90 22.64 8.61
N ARG A 130 11.81 23.58 8.25
CA ARG A 130 12.51 23.62 6.95
C ARG A 130 13.47 22.46 6.71
#